data_AF-A0A6N9UDK1-F1
#
_entry.id   AF-A0A6N9UDK1-F1
#
_cell.length_a   1.000
_cell.length_b   1.000
_cell.length_c   1.000
_cell.angle_alpha   90.00
_cell.angle_beta   90.00
_cell.angle_gamma   90.00
#
_symmetry.space_group_name_H-M   'P 1'
#
loop_
_entity.id
_entity.type
_entity.pdbx_description
1 polymer ?
#
loop_
_entity_poly.entity_id
_entity_poly.type
_entity_poly.pdbx_seq_one_letter_code
_entity_poly.pdbx_strand_id
1 'polypeptide(L)'
;MPIGPGPDDPENDNYDPAWHDQDTPFRRWIASKLAARNGVSPEFATVYAPANRYHGLNDEAENTISLITGTSPEEVREAHTADLADWKLEQQLRDHPDLAVVDADLNRIQQR
;
A
#
# COMPACT_ATOMS: atom_id res chain seq x y z
N MET A 1 -11.38 9.16 38.22
CA MET A 1 -11.32 8.19 37.12
C MET A 1 -10.13 8.58 36.27
N PRO A 2 -9.13 7.73 35.98
CA PRO A 2 -8.08 8.15 35.08
C PRO A 2 -8.71 8.23 33.68
N ILE A 3 -8.57 9.40 33.07
CA ILE A 3 -8.93 9.68 31.69
C ILE A 3 -7.93 8.88 30.86
N GLY A 4 -8.37 7.75 30.29
CA GLY A 4 -7.56 6.99 29.34
C GLY A 4 -7.26 7.84 28.10
N PRO A 5 -6.17 7.55 27.38
CA PRO A 5 -5.77 8.36 26.24
C PRO A 5 -6.90 8.37 25.20
N GLY A 6 -7.20 9.57 24.69
CA GLY A 6 -8.27 9.79 23.73
C GLY A 6 -7.96 9.20 22.36
N PRO A 7 -8.95 9.15 21.45
CA PRO A 7 -8.80 8.62 20.09
C PRO A 7 -7.84 9.40 19.17
N ASP A 8 -7.08 10.35 19.73
CA ASP A 8 -6.09 11.20 19.03
C ASP A 8 -4.66 10.98 19.58
N ASP A 9 -4.42 9.86 20.28
CA ASP A 9 -3.08 9.52 20.78
C ASP A 9 -2.25 8.86 19.66
N PRO A 10 -1.23 9.53 19.10
CA PRO A 10 -0.44 9.01 17.98
C PRO A 10 0.29 7.69 18.29
N GLU A 11 0.42 7.33 19.57
CA GLU A 11 0.98 6.03 19.99
C GLU A 11 -0.02 4.86 19.86
N ASN A 12 -1.32 5.12 19.71
CA ASN A 12 -2.37 4.08 19.65
C ASN A 12 -2.75 3.63 18.22
N ASP A 13 -2.37 4.40 17.19
CA ASP A 13 -2.92 4.24 15.84
C ASP A 13 -1.93 3.61 14.86
N ASN A 14 -0.66 3.47 15.25
CA ASN A 14 0.44 3.18 14.31
C ASN A 14 0.51 4.23 13.17
N TYR A 15 0.03 5.45 13.41
CA TYR A 15 0.03 6.56 12.45
C TYR A 15 1.48 7.01 12.20
N ASP A 16 2.07 6.46 11.14
CA ASP A 16 3.35 6.92 10.61
C ASP A 16 3.09 7.92 9.48
N PRO A 17 3.30 9.24 9.67
CA PRO A 17 3.08 10.25 8.63
C PRO A 17 3.93 10.01 7.36
N ALA A 18 5.00 9.20 7.44
CA ALA A 18 5.76 8.79 6.25
C ALA A 18 4.95 7.91 5.29
N TRP A 19 3.81 7.33 5.73
CA TRP A 19 2.92 6.55 4.89
C TRP A 19 2.44 7.31 3.64
N HIS A 20 2.20 8.62 3.73
CA HIS A 20 1.80 9.46 2.59
C HIS A 20 2.86 9.54 1.50
N ASP A 21 4.11 9.27 1.84
CA ASP A 21 5.25 9.32 0.92
C ASP A 21 5.74 7.92 0.51
N GLN A 22 5.14 6.85 1.06
CA GLN A 22 5.50 5.48 0.68
C GLN A 22 5.14 5.20 -0.78
N ASP A 23 6.15 4.80 -1.55
CA ASP A 23 6.03 4.41 -2.94
C ASP A 23 5.73 2.90 -3.06
N THR A 24 4.50 2.52 -2.70
CA THR A 24 4.07 1.11 -2.69
C THR A 24 3.71 0.60 -4.09
N PRO A 25 3.82 -0.71 -4.37
CA PRO A 25 3.31 -1.33 -5.58
C PRO A 25 1.86 -0.93 -5.92
N PHE A 26 0.96 -0.91 -4.93
CA PHE A 26 -0.43 -0.50 -5.16
C PHE A 26 -0.55 0.99 -5.51
N ARG A 27 0.25 1.87 -4.88
CA ARG A 27 0.28 3.30 -5.23
C ARG A 27 0.72 3.51 -6.67
N ARG A 28 1.79 2.84 -7.09
CA ARG A 28 2.29 2.89 -8.47
C ARG A 28 1.23 2.37 -9.45
N TRP A 29 0.54 1.29 -9.09
CA TRP A 29 -0.55 0.75 -9.90
C TRP A 29 -1.69 1.76 -10.05
N ILE A 30 -2.20 2.36 -8.96
CA ILE A 30 -3.25 3.39 -9.03
C ILE A 30 -2.77 4.59 -9.87
N ALA A 31 -1.57 5.11 -9.60
CA ALA A 31 -1.00 6.23 -10.34
C ALA A 31 -0.88 5.94 -11.84
N SER A 32 -0.51 4.71 -12.22
CA SER A 32 -0.43 4.30 -13.62
C SER A 32 -1.80 4.28 -14.32
N LYS A 33 -2.84 3.78 -13.63
CA LYS A 33 -4.20 3.74 -14.16
C LYS A 33 -4.80 5.15 -14.27
N LEU A 34 -4.53 6.00 -13.29
CA LEU A 34 -4.92 7.42 -13.33
C LEU A 34 -4.20 8.18 -14.44
N ALA A 35 -2.90 7.96 -14.63
CA ALA A 35 -2.15 8.58 -15.73
C ALA A 35 -2.64 8.15 -17.12
N ALA A 36 -3.15 6.92 -17.25
CA ALA A 36 -3.79 6.43 -18.47
C ALA A 36 -5.19 7.05 -18.72
N ARG A 37 -5.80 7.64 -17.68
CA ARG A 37 -7.08 8.37 -17.78
C ARG A 37 -6.84 9.87 -17.90
N ASN A 38 -7.30 10.45 -19.00
CA ASN A 38 -7.28 11.90 -19.15
C ASN A 38 -8.16 12.57 -18.07
N GLY A 39 -7.59 13.55 -17.36
CA GLY A 39 -8.35 14.45 -16.48
C GLY A 39 -8.37 14.08 -14.99
N VAL A 40 -7.67 13.02 -14.55
CA VAL A 40 -7.50 12.72 -13.13
C VAL A 40 -6.02 12.77 -12.76
N SER A 41 -5.67 13.53 -11.72
CA SER A 41 -4.27 13.66 -11.27
C SER A 41 -3.77 12.33 -10.70
N PRO A 42 -2.57 11.83 -11.09
CA PRO A 42 -1.96 10.66 -10.45
C PRO A 42 -1.72 10.83 -8.94
N GLU A 43 -1.71 12.07 -8.44
CA GLU A 43 -1.56 12.38 -7.01
C GLU A 43 -2.69 11.82 -6.15
N PHE A 44 -3.86 11.51 -6.72
CA PHE A 44 -4.92 10.83 -5.96
C PHE A 44 -4.50 9.45 -5.45
N ALA A 45 -3.47 8.82 -6.03
CA ALA A 45 -2.95 7.55 -5.54
C ALA A 45 -2.41 7.63 -4.09
N THR A 46 -1.95 8.80 -3.64
CA THR A 46 -1.37 8.99 -2.29
C THR A 46 -2.42 8.90 -1.18
N VAL A 47 -3.69 9.11 -1.52
CA VAL A 47 -4.82 9.08 -0.59
C VAL A 47 -5.22 7.65 -0.24
N TYR A 48 -5.18 6.75 -1.22
CA TYR A 48 -5.74 5.42 -1.08
C TYR A 48 -4.72 4.35 -0.69
N ALA A 49 -3.56 4.33 -1.35
CA ALA A 49 -2.68 3.16 -1.28
C ALA A 49 -2.07 2.89 0.11
N PRO A 50 -1.51 3.89 0.82
CA PRO A 50 -0.96 3.66 2.15
C PRO A 50 -2.05 3.28 3.15
N ALA A 51 -3.16 4.03 3.18
CA ALA A 51 -4.27 3.78 4.10
C ALA A 51 -4.86 2.36 3.96
N ASN A 52 -5.04 1.89 2.73
CA ASN A 52 -5.56 0.54 2.48
C ASN A 52 -4.57 -0.58 2.83
N ARG A 53 -3.27 -0.30 2.90
CA ARG A 53 -2.27 -1.28 3.35
C ARG A 53 -2.41 -1.54 4.86
N TYR A 54 -2.64 -0.50 5.65
CA TYR A 54 -2.80 -0.60 7.11
C TYR A 54 -4.20 -0.98 7.56
N HIS A 55 -5.24 -0.41 6.94
CA HIS A 55 -6.64 -0.59 7.36
C HIS A 55 -7.40 -1.66 6.55
N GLY A 56 -6.76 -2.22 5.52
CA GLY A 56 -7.41 -3.09 4.55
C GLY A 56 -8.22 -2.30 3.51
N LEU A 57 -8.62 -2.98 2.44
CA LEU A 57 -9.46 -2.43 1.40
C LEU A 57 -10.93 -2.71 1.72
N ASN A 58 -11.71 -1.65 1.96
CA ASN A 58 -13.16 -1.77 2.16
C ASN A 58 -13.93 -1.53 0.84
N ASP A 59 -15.21 -1.91 0.81
CA ASP A 59 -16.05 -1.83 -0.38
C ASP A 59 -16.19 -0.41 -0.95
N GLU A 60 -16.20 0.62 -0.09
CA GLU A 60 -16.30 2.02 -0.52
C GLU A 60 -15.03 2.49 -1.23
N ALA A 61 -13.87 2.21 -0.64
CA ALA A 61 -12.56 2.51 -1.22
C ALA A 61 -12.36 1.73 -2.52
N GLU A 62 -12.71 0.44 -2.56
CA GLU A 62 -12.63 -0.39 -3.76
C GLU A 62 -13.45 0.19 -4.91
N ASN A 63 -14.73 0.50 -4.65
CA ASN A 63 -15.63 1.07 -5.66
C ASN A 63 -15.14 2.45 -6.11
N THR A 64 -14.64 3.27 -5.18
CA THR A 64 -14.12 4.60 -5.50
C THR A 64 -12.88 4.50 -6.39
N ILE A 65 -11.92 3.65 -6.02
CA ILE A 65 -10.70 3.41 -6.81
C ILE A 65 -11.08 2.90 -8.19
N SER A 66 -11.92 1.87 -8.28
CA SER A 66 -12.43 1.32 -9.54
C SER A 66 -13.07 2.40 -10.42
N LEU A 67 -13.89 3.29 -9.84
CA LEU A 67 -14.53 4.37 -10.58
C LEU A 67 -13.51 5.37 -11.13
N ILE A 68 -12.53 5.81 -10.33
CA ILE A 68 -11.57 6.85 -10.73
C ILE A 68 -10.50 6.32 -11.70
N THR A 69 -10.06 5.07 -11.52
CA THR A 69 -9.10 4.40 -12.41
C THR A 69 -9.76 3.85 -13.67
N GLY A 70 -11.07 3.64 -13.65
CA GLY A 70 -11.80 3.00 -14.74
C GLY A 70 -11.50 1.50 -14.88
N THR A 71 -11.06 0.87 -13.80
CA THR A 71 -10.82 -0.59 -13.72
C THR A 71 -12.02 -1.28 -13.09
N SER A 72 -12.07 -2.61 -13.16
CA SER A 72 -13.06 -3.37 -12.38
C SER A 72 -12.71 -3.37 -10.88
N PRO A 73 -13.68 -3.61 -9.98
CA PRO A 73 -13.38 -3.79 -8.55
C PRO A 73 -12.51 -5.03 -8.28
N GLU A 74 -12.60 -6.06 -9.13
CA GLU A 74 -11.73 -7.24 -9.11
C GLU A 74 -10.26 -6.88 -9.37
N GLU A 75 -9.97 -6.09 -10.41
CA GLU A 75 -8.61 -5.61 -10.69
C GLU A 75 -8.01 -4.83 -9.52
N VAL A 76 -8.84 -4.06 -8.79
CA VAL A 76 -8.41 -3.32 -7.59
C VAL A 76 -8.03 -4.30 -6.47
N ARG A 77 -8.86 -5.33 -6.21
CA ARG A 77 -8.57 -6.36 -5.20
C ARG A 77 -7.30 -7.14 -5.52
N GLU A 78 -7.11 -7.50 -6.79
CA GLU A 78 -5.91 -8.24 -7.22
C GLU A 78 -4.64 -7.41 -6.99
N ALA A 79 -4.65 -6.13 -7.40
CA ALA A 79 -3.52 -5.24 -7.21
C ALA A 79 -3.24 -4.97 -5.71
N HIS A 80 -4.29 -4.82 -4.89
CA HIS A 80 -4.16 -4.67 -3.44
C HIS A 80 -3.61 -5.95 -2.77
N THR A 81 -4.08 -7.12 -3.19
CA THR A 81 -3.61 -8.42 -2.67
C THR A 81 -2.14 -8.64 -2.98
N ALA A 82 -1.69 -8.29 -4.20
CA ALA A 82 -0.28 -8.35 -4.58
C ALA A 82 0.58 -7.42 -3.70
N ASP A 83 0.11 -6.20 -3.45
CA ASP A 83 0.78 -5.24 -2.58
C ASP A 83 0.89 -5.71 -1.12
N LEU A 84 -0.13 -6.40 -0.59
CA LEU A 84 -0.07 -7.02 0.74
C LEU A 84 0.91 -8.20 0.79
N ALA A 85 1.06 -8.96 -0.29
CA ALA A 85 2.05 -10.03 -0.36
C ALA A 85 3.47 -9.46 -0.33
N ASP A 86 3.74 -8.42 -1.12
CA ASP A 86 5.01 -7.70 -1.12
C ASP A 86 5.29 -7.08 0.25
N TRP A 87 4.29 -6.46 0.86
CA TRP A 87 4.43 -5.87 2.20
C TRP A 87 4.77 -6.92 3.25
N LYS A 88 4.13 -8.09 3.19
CA LYS A 88 4.44 -9.18 4.12
C LYS A 88 5.89 -9.66 3.97
N LEU A 89 6.40 -9.72 2.74
CA LEU A 89 7.81 -10.03 2.50
C LEU A 89 8.71 -8.93 3.08
N GLU A 90 8.41 -7.66 2.83
CA GLU A 90 9.15 -6.52 3.42
C GLU A 90 9.20 -6.60 4.96
N GLN A 91 8.08 -6.95 5.61
CA GLN A 91 8.04 -7.15 7.07
C GLN A 91 8.92 -8.32 7.50
N GLN A 92 8.84 -9.47 6.82
CA GLN A 92 9.67 -10.63 7.11
C GLN A 92 11.16 -10.33 6.99
N LEU A 93 11.58 -9.61 5.94
CA LEU A 93 12.97 -9.22 5.73
C LEU A 93 13.46 -8.21 6.78
N ARG A 94 12.57 -7.33 7.26
CA ARG A 94 12.86 -6.39 8.33
C ARG A 94 13.07 -7.10 9.68
N ASP A 95 12.22 -8.08 9.98
CA ASP A 95 12.28 -8.86 11.22
C ASP A 95 13.43 -9.89 11.21
N HIS A 96 13.86 -10.30 10.01
CA HIS A 96 14.92 -11.27 9.78
C HIS A 96 15.95 -10.72 8.78
N PRO A 97 16.87 -9.83 9.22
CA PRO A 97 17.85 -9.20 8.34
C PRO A 97 18.82 -10.21 7.70
N ASP A 98 18.94 -11.41 8.24
CA ASP A 98 19.64 -12.55 7.64
C ASP A 98 18.95 -13.08 6.38
N LEU A 99 17.62 -13.03 6.30
CA LEU A 99 16.87 -13.38 5.09
C LEU A 99 17.02 -12.33 3.98
N ALA A 100 17.23 -11.06 4.34
CA ALA A 100 17.44 -9.98 3.35
C ALA A 100 18.72 -10.18 2.53
N VAL A 101 19.75 -10.77 3.14
CA VAL A 101 21.00 -11.12 2.44
C VAL A 101 20.78 -12.26 1.44
N VAL A 102 19.95 -13.24 1.80
CA VAL A 102 19.61 -14.37 0.92
C VAL A 102 18.72 -13.94 -0.24
N ASP A 103 17.73 -13.08 0.00
CA ASP A 103 16.84 -12.55 -1.04
C ASP A 103 17.62 -11.72 -2.09
N ALA A 104 18.54 -10.86 -1.64
CA ALA A 104 19.39 -10.08 -2.53
C ALA A 104 20.29 -10.97 -3.42
N ASP A 105 20.79 -12.09 -2.90
CA ASP A 105 21.62 -13.02 -3.68
C ASP A 105 20.78 -13.86 -4.66
N LEU A 106 19.55 -14.25 -4.28
CA LEU A 106 18.62 -14.94 -5.16
C LEU A 106 18.22 -14.07 -6.36
N ASN A 107 17.89 -12.79 -6.11
CA ASN A 107 17.58 -11.80 -7.15
C ASN A 107 18.77 -11.60 -8.11
N ARG A 108 20.00 -11.60 -7.61
CA ARG A 108 21.21 -11.52 -8.45
C ARG A 108 21.38 -12.73 -9.36
N ILE A 109 21.01 -13.94 -8.90
CA ILE A 109 21.11 -15.17 -9.69
C ILE A 109 20.05 -15.20 -10.79
N GLN A 110 18.83 -14.72 -10.50
CA GLN A 110 17.73 -14.68 -11.48
C GLN A 110 17.92 -13.63 -12.59
N GLN A 111 18.74 -12.61 -12.37
CA GLN A 111 19.04 -11.56 -13.35
C GLN A 111 20.24 -11.87 -14.25
N ARG A 112 20.76 -13.11 -14.23
CA ARG A 112 21.84 -13.60 -15.10
C ARG A 112 21.29 -14.54 -16.18
#